data_AF-A0A3N0D9V0-F1
#
_entry.id   AF-A0A3N0D9V0-F1
#
_cell.length_a   1.000
_cell.length_b   1.000
_cell.length_c   1.000
_cell.angle_alpha   90.00
_cell.angle_beta   90.00
_cell.angle_gamma   90.00
#
_symmetry.space_group_name_H-M   'P 1'
#
loop_
_entity.id
_entity.type
_entity.pdbx_description
1 polymer ?
#
loop_
_entity_poly.entity_id
_entity_poly.type
_entity_poly.pdbx_seq_one_letter_code
_entity_poly.pdbx_strand_id
1 'polypeptide(L)'
;MRRLTLDLLATPEAVPGVRRTVREYLGGVPCADLQLCVSELLTNVIRHLGDGVPVTIRVSRAAVGGRTRLEVTDPAPRASPVRCRAAAADDETGRGLALLDAVAVRWGVD
;
A
#
# COMPACT_ATOMS: atom_id res chain seq x y z
N MET A 1 20.45 -5.52 -2.88
CA MET A 1 18.97 -5.48 -2.77
C MET A 1 18.47 -4.41 -3.72
N ARG A 2 17.59 -4.74 -4.66
CA ARG A 2 16.97 -3.72 -5.53
C ARG A 2 15.89 -3.02 -4.71
N ARG A 3 15.66 -1.72 -4.94
CA ARG A 3 14.59 -0.92 -4.32
C ARG A 3 13.94 -0.03 -5.38
N LEU A 4 12.62 0.13 -5.31
CA LEU A 4 11.83 1.11 -6.03
C LEU A 4 11.31 2.14 -5.02
N THR A 5 11.37 3.42 -5.36
CA THR A 5 10.74 4.51 -4.62
C THR A 5 9.91 5.32 -5.61
N LEU A 6 8.67 5.62 -5.26
CA LEU A 6 7.75 6.46 -6.04
C LEU A 6 7.23 7.56 -5.14
N ASP A 7 7.43 8.80 -5.55
CA ASP A 7 6.81 9.96 -4.92
C ASP A 7 5.68 10.43 -5.85
N LEU A 8 4.47 10.52 -5.31
CA LEU A 8 3.27 10.86 -6.09
C LEU A 8 2.24 11.58 -5.24
N LEU A 9 1.24 12.15 -5.90
CA LEU A 9 0.01 12.56 -5.23
C LEU A 9 -0.95 11.36 -5.21
N ALA A 10 -1.49 11.06 -4.03
CA ALA A 10 -2.46 10.00 -3.86
C ALA A 10 -3.81 10.45 -4.45
N THR A 11 -4.05 10.08 -5.70
CA THR A 11 -5.33 10.28 -6.39
C THR A 11 -5.83 8.94 -6.96
N PRO A 12 -7.15 8.77 -7.19
CA PRO A 12 -7.69 7.55 -7.80
C PRO A 12 -7.05 7.20 -9.15
N GLU A 13 -6.69 8.21 -9.95
CA GLU A 13 -6.08 8.09 -11.28
C GLU A 13 -4.62 7.63 -11.20
N ALA A 14 -3.93 7.88 -10.08
CA ALA A 14 -2.56 7.45 -9.88
C ALA A 14 -2.47 5.92 -9.62
N VAL A 15 -3.51 5.30 -9.05
CA VAL A 15 -3.49 3.89 -8.62
C VAL A 15 -3.14 2.92 -9.75
N PRO A 16 -3.77 2.98 -10.95
CA PRO A 16 -3.37 2.11 -12.07
C PRO A 16 -1.92 2.30 -12.52
N GLY A 17 -1.40 3.53 -12.45
CA GLY A 17 -0.02 3.86 -12.76
C GLY A 17 0.96 3.19 -11.80
N VAL A 18 0.73 3.36 -10.49
CA VAL A 18 1.55 2.73 -9.44
C VAL A 18 1.54 1.21 -9.57
N ARG A 19 0.36 0.60 -9.76
CA ARG A 19 0.22 -0.85 -10.00
C ARG A 19 1.10 -1.34 -11.14
N ARG A 20 1.06 -0.64 -12.28
CA ARG A 20 1.87 -0.96 -13.46
C ARG A 20 3.37 -0.89 -13.14
N THR A 21 3.83 0.20 -12.53
CA THR A 21 5.24 0.39 -12.20
C THR A 21 5.75 -0.64 -11.20
N VAL A 22 4.97 -0.99 -10.18
CA VAL A 22 5.33 -2.04 -9.21
C VAL A 22 5.42 -3.40 -9.89
N ARG A 23 4.50 -3.73 -10.81
CA ARG A 23 4.54 -4.97 -11.58
C ARG A 23 5.79 -5.06 -12.45
N GLU A 24 6.12 -3.98 -13.17
CA GLU A 24 7.32 -3.92 -14.02
C GLU A 24 8.59 -4.09 -13.18
N TYR A 25 8.65 -3.43 -12.03
CA TYR A 25 9.75 -3.56 -11.09
C TYR A 25 9.97 -5.01 -10.60
N LEU A 26 8.89 -5.78 -10.43
CA LEU A 26 8.95 -7.18 -10.03
C LEU A 26 9.27 -8.17 -11.18
N GLY A 27 9.58 -7.66 -12.38
CA GLY A 27 9.89 -8.49 -13.55
C GLY A 27 8.69 -8.81 -14.42
N GLY A 28 7.62 -8.01 -14.34
CA GLY A 28 6.48 -8.06 -15.28
C GLY A 28 5.42 -9.13 -14.96
N VAL A 29 5.74 -10.11 -14.10
CA VAL A 29 4.76 -11.13 -13.67
C VAL A 29 3.80 -10.53 -12.65
N PRO A 30 2.47 -10.64 -12.84
CA PRO A 30 1.50 -10.15 -11.88
C PRO A 30 1.63 -10.86 -10.53
N CYS A 31 1.87 -10.10 -9.47
CA CYS A 31 1.67 -10.56 -8.10
C CYS A 31 0.35 -9.97 -7.61
N ALA A 32 -0.74 -10.72 -7.76
CA ALA A 32 -2.10 -10.25 -7.47
C ALA A 32 -2.21 -9.67 -6.05
N ASP A 33 -1.65 -10.36 -5.07
CA ASP A 33 -1.61 -9.96 -3.67
C ASP A 33 -0.95 -8.59 -3.47
N LEU A 34 0.21 -8.36 -4.08
CA LEU A 34 0.90 -7.08 -3.95
C LEU A 34 0.14 -5.94 -4.65
N GLN A 35 -0.47 -6.24 -5.80
CA GLN A 35 -1.27 -5.27 -6.54
C GLN A 35 -2.52 -4.86 -5.77
N LEU A 36 -3.10 -5.81 -5.03
CA LEU A 36 -4.17 -5.56 -4.09
C LEU A 36 -3.67 -4.67 -2.93
N CYS A 37 -2.57 -5.04 -2.27
CA CYS A 37 -1.99 -4.25 -1.18
C CYS A 37 -1.72 -2.80 -1.59
N VAL A 38 -1.14 -2.58 -2.79
CA VAL A 38 -0.90 -1.23 -3.31
C VAL A 38 -2.19 -0.44 -3.46
N SER A 39 -3.23 -1.07 -3.99
CA SER A 39 -4.52 -0.42 -4.22
C SER A 39 -5.20 -0.09 -2.89
N GLU A 40 -5.29 -1.05 -1.98
CA GLU A 40 -5.91 -0.87 -0.66
C GLU A 40 -5.18 0.21 0.16
N LEU A 41 -3.85 0.21 0.19
CA LEU A 41 -3.09 1.21 0.93
C LEU A 41 -3.25 2.62 0.35
N LEU A 42 -3.22 2.78 -0.97
CA LEU A 42 -3.46 4.08 -1.60
C LEU A 42 -4.91 4.55 -1.43
N THR A 43 -5.89 3.65 -1.55
CA THR A 43 -7.30 3.97 -1.30
C THR A 43 -7.51 4.39 0.15
N ASN A 44 -6.85 3.75 1.11
CA ASN A 44 -6.89 4.17 2.51
C ASN A 44 -6.31 5.58 2.68
N VAL A 45 -5.17 5.89 2.06
CA VAL A 45 -4.62 7.25 2.11
C VAL A 45 -5.61 8.27 1.53
N ILE A 46 -6.11 8.04 0.32
CA ILE A 46 -7.06 8.96 -0.35
C ILE A 46 -8.30 9.19 0.51
N ARG A 47 -8.86 8.10 1.07
CA ARG A 47 -10.09 8.16 1.88
C ARG A 47 -9.88 8.89 3.20
N HIS A 48 -8.74 8.69 3.87
CA HIS A 48 -8.53 9.17 5.24
C HIS A 48 -7.76 10.49 5.33
N LEU A 49 -6.86 10.76 4.38
CA LEU A 49 -6.04 11.98 4.35
C LEU A 49 -6.53 12.98 3.28
N GLY A 50 -7.27 12.50 2.28
CA GLY A 50 -7.82 13.31 1.20
C GLY A 50 -7.15 13.04 -0.15
N ASP A 51 -7.84 13.48 -1.21
CA ASP A 51 -7.32 13.42 -2.58
C ASP A 51 -6.16 14.41 -2.76
N GLY A 52 -5.14 14.00 -3.51
CA GLY A 52 -3.97 14.82 -3.84
C GLY A 52 -2.93 14.92 -2.73
N VAL A 53 -3.05 14.14 -1.64
CA VAL A 53 -2.05 14.11 -0.57
C VAL A 53 -0.74 13.51 -1.10
N PRO A 54 0.43 14.15 -0.90
CA PRO A 54 1.69 13.57 -1.35
C PRO A 54 1.96 12.27 -0.58
N VAL A 55 2.49 11.25 -1.23
CA VAL A 55 2.91 10.00 -0.60
C VAL A 55 4.19 9.48 -1.23
N THR A 56 4.95 8.76 -0.42
CA THR A 56 6.10 7.98 -0.88
C THR A 56 5.79 6.49 -0.76
N ILE A 57 5.85 5.78 -1.89
CA ILE A 57 5.74 4.32 -1.93
C ILE A 57 7.13 3.73 -2.10
N ARG A 58 7.49 2.76 -1.26
CA ARG A 58 8.73 2.00 -1.39
C ARG A 58 8.44 0.52 -1.56
N VAL A 59 9.07 -0.08 -2.57
CA VAL A 59 9.04 -1.52 -2.78
C VAL A 59 10.46 -2.06 -2.75
N SER A 60 10.70 -3.08 -1.93
CA SER A 60 12.00 -3.74 -1.86
C SER A 60 11.84 -5.25 -1.86
N ARG A 61 12.78 -5.93 -2.52
CA ARG A 61 12.82 -7.40 -2.57
C ARG A 61 14.02 -7.90 -1.79
N ALA A 62 13.77 -8.74 -0.81
CA ALA A 62 14.81 -9.40 -0.06
C ALA A 62 15.60 -10.33 -0.99
N ALA A 63 16.94 -10.25 -0.93
CA ALA A 63 17.81 -11.11 -1.71
C ALA A 63 17.71 -12.58 -1.26
N VAL A 64 17.44 -12.81 0.02
CA VAL A 64 17.27 -14.12 0.64
C VAL A 64 15.81 -14.30 1.03
N GLY A 65 15.23 -15.46 0.70
CA GLY A 65 13.83 -15.79 1.02
C GLY A 65 12.78 -15.14 0.12
N GLY A 66 13.19 -14.32 -0.85
CA GLY A 66 12.32 -13.83 -1.94
C GLY A 66 11.15 -12.93 -1.53
N ARG A 67 11.08 -12.50 -0.25
CA ARG A 67 9.98 -11.68 0.28
C ARG A 67 10.01 -10.27 -0.29
N THR A 68 8.83 -9.72 -0.57
CA THR A 68 8.65 -8.34 -1.01
C THR A 68 8.10 -7.52 0.16
N ARG A 69 8.70 -6.35 0.42
CA ARG A 69 8.19 -5.36 1.37
C ARG A 69 7.64 -4.17 0.59
N LEU A 70 6.40 -3.80 0.90
CA LEU A 70 5.73 -2.59 0.43
C LEU A 70 5.56 -1.65 1.61
N GLU A 71 5.90 -0.39 1.41
CA GLU A 71 5.77 0.66 2.40
C GLU A 71 5.10 1.86 1.74
N VAL A 72 4.15 2.49 2.44
CA VAL A 72 3.52 3.74 2.04
C VAL A 72 3.74 4.73 3.17
N THR A 73 4.28 5.90 2.86
CA THR A 73 4.54 6.98 3.81
C THR A 73 3.81 8.23 3.34
N ASP A 74 2.95 8.78 4.18
CA ASP A 74 2.29 10.07 3.96
C ASP A 74 2.99 11.20 4.75
N PRO A 75 2.74 12.48 4.44
CA PRO A 75 3.42 13.65 5.01
C PRO A 75 2.92 14.03 6.40
N ALA A 76 2.00 13.30 7.03
CA ALA A 76 1.44 13.69 8.31
C ALA A 76 2.21 13.05 9.49
N PRO A 77 3.22 13.72 10.10
CA PRO A 77 4.00 13.16 11.23
C PRO A 77 3.20 13.02 12.53
N ARG A 78 1.90 13.40 12.55
CA ARG A 78 1.03 13.39 13.74
C ARG A 78 -0.34 12.80 13.52
N ALA A 79 -0.69 12.41 12.30
CA ALA A 79 -1.78 11.48 12.14
C ALA A 79 -1.19 10.14 12.56
N SER A 80 -1.41 9.73 13.83
CA SER A 80 -1.32 8.32 14.16
C SER A 80 -2.01 7.60 13.01
N PRO A 81 -1.32 6.71 12.26
CA PRO A 81 -1.89 6.08 11.08
C PRO A 81 -3.19 5.51 11.59
N VAL A 82 -4.30 6.15 11.16
CA VAL A 82 -5.60 6.10 11.85
C VAL A 82 -5.73 4.70 12.34
N ARG A 83 -5.62 4.49 13.67
CA ARG A 83 -5.58 3.16 14.27
C ARG A 83 -6.67 2.42 13.55
N CYS A 84 -6.22 1.53 12.67
CA CYS A 84 -7.03 0.95 11.63
C CYS A 84 -7.89 -0.02 12.42
N ARG A 85 -8.95 0.53 13.01
CA ARG A 85 -9.80 -0.12 13.99
C ARG A 85 -10.36 -1.28 13.20
N ALA A 86 -10.03 -2.49 13.62
CA ALA A 86 -10.65 -3.68 13.10
C ALA A 86 -12.15 -3.37 13.00
N ALA A 87 -12.67 -3.38 11.78
CA ALA A 87 -14.03 -2.94 11.53
C ALA A 87 -14.99 -3.79 12.35
N ALA A 88 -15.98 -3.15 12.95
CA ALA A 88 -17.14 -3.87 13.42
C ALA A 88 -17.84 -4.51 12.21
N ALA A 89 -18.48 -5.65 12.42
CA ALA A 89 -18.96 -6.56 11.38
C ALA A 89 -19.91 -5.94 10.31
N ASP A 90 -20.43 -4.74 10.55
CA ASP A 90 -21.41 -4.07 9.70
C ASP A 90 -20.86 -2.82 8.96
N ASP A 91 -19.56 -2.54 9.06
CA ASP A 91 -18.93 -1.40 8.39
C ASP A 91 -18.26 -1.85 7.08
N GLU A 92 -18.70 -1.32 5.93
CA GLU A 92 -18.00 -1.56 4.64
C GLU A 92 -16.55 -1.03 4.66
N THR A 93 -16.25 -0.12 5.58
CA THR A 93 -14.94 0.36 6.01
C THR A 93 -14.21 -0.66 6.88
N GLY A 94 -13.75 -1.74 6.26
CA GLY A 94 -13.03 -2.80 7.00
C GLY A 94 -12.36 -3.87 6.16
N ARG A 95 -12.82 -4.05 4.93
CA ARG A 95 -12.30 -5.10 4.03
C ARG A 95 -10.84 -4.87 3.68
N GLY A 96 -10.40 -3.62 3.47
CA GLY A 96 -9.03 -3.34 3.05
C GLY A 96 -7.97 -3.91 4.00
N LEU A 97 -8.19 -3.81 5.31
CA LEU A 97 -7.28 -4.38 6.32
C LEU A 97 -7.41 -5.89 6.41
N ALA A 98 -8.62 -6.43 6.35
CA ALA A 98 -8.84 -7.87 6.31
C ALA A 98 -8.20 -8.51 5.05
N LEU A 99 -8.15 -7.78 3.94
CA LEU A 99 -7.44 -8.19 2.74
C LEU A 99 -5.93 -8.18 2.97
N LEU A 100 -5.38 -7.14 3.60
CA LEU A 100 -3.96 -7.12 3.99
C LEU A 100 -3.61 -8.27 4.94
N ASP A 101 -4.46 -8.58 5.93
CA ASP A 101 -4.31 -9.72 6.83
C ASP A 101 -4.33 -11.06 6.07
N ALA A 102 -5.15 -11.18 5.03
CA ALA A 102 -5.27 -12.40 4.24
C ALA A 102 -4.10 -12.63 3.29
N VAL A 103 -3.50 -11.56 2.74
CA VAL A 103 -2.50 -11.68 1.66
C VAL A 103 -1.06 -11.35 2.08
N ALA A 104 -0.86 -10.62 3.17
CA ALA A 104 0.48 -10.26 3.65
C ALA A 104 0.97 -11.23 4.73
N VAL A 105 2.21 -11.69 4.61
CA VAL A 105 2.87 -12.48 5.67
C VAL A 105 2.95 -11.70 6.99
N ARG A 106 3.11 -10.38 6.89
CA ARG A 106 3.07 -9.44 8.02
C ARG A 106 2.84 -8.04 7.48
N TRP A 107 2.02 -7.25 8.16
CA TRP A 107 1.91 -5.81 7.94
C TRP A 107 1.85 -5.10 9.29
N GLY A 108 2.00 -3.78 9.28
CA GLY A 108 2.01 -2.95 10.46
C GLY A 108 2.20 -1.50 10.08
N VAL A 109 2.21 -0.65 11.10
CA VAL A 109 2.40 0.79 10.99
C VAL A 109 3.45 1.20 12.02
N ASP A 110 4.34 2.12 11.64
CA ASP A 110 5.43 2.64 12.48
C ASP A 110 5.14 4.09 12.90
#